data_AF-A0A419PTE8-F1
#
_entry.id   AF-A0A419PTE8-F1
#
_cell.length_a   1.000
_cell.length_b   1.000
_cell.length_c   1.000
_cell.angle_alpha   90.00
_cell.angle_beta   90.00
_cell.angle_gamma   90.00
#
_symmetry.space_group_name_H-M   'P 1'
#
loop_
_entity.id
_entity.type
_entity.pdbx_description
1 polymer ?
#
loop_
_entity_poly.entity_id
_entity_poly.type
_entity_poly.pdbx_seq_one_letter_code
_entity_poly.pdbx_strand_id
1 'polypeptide(L)'
;MPSLIILICTTTIASAVMWKTHIYAVPAIRPTLVKSQIYTLVNNRTLVDAHLNKLQNAGKIRLLKLEDETDDSLGIMLSEDYIASFKDIEKFTSIVLTEQRALCVNKSTLLKTFSDAQITTLVQSGALTARTSGLWWVSSPCLGRFLKAYRTGQRALLAMLRRQRFKELLLSDIAKRELGKGAILGYMYHVLAHLGSGTLVSVPTASGPLIRLRMG
;
A
#
# COMPACT_ATOMS: atom_id res chain seq x y z
N MET A 1 -11.29 2.04 -17.55
CA MET A 1 -12.06 1.63 -16.38
C MET A 1 -11.28 2.00 -15.11
N PRO A 2 -11.74 2.93 -14.24
CA PRO A 2 -10.96 3.46 -13.12
C PRO A 2 -11.44 2.89 -11.78
N SER A 3 -10.77 1.84 -11.30
CA SER A 3 -11.44 0.90 -10.40
C SER A 3 -11.15 1.03 -8.89
N LEU A 4 -10.16 1.80 -8.39
CA LEU A 4 -9.93 1.93 -6.92
C LEU A 4 -10.29 3.31 -6.36
N ILE A 5 -10.33 4.31 -7.24
CA ILE A 5 -10.39 5.73 -6.88
C ILE A 5 -11.82 6.22 -6.73
N ILE A 6 -12.73 5.72 -7.57
CA ILE A 6 -14.16 6.06 -7.49
C ILE A 6 -14.80 5.47 -6.22
N LEU A 7 -14.18 4.44 -5.63
CA LEU A 7 -14.81 3.63 -4.59
C LEU A 7 -14.57 4.12 -3.15
N ILE A 8 -13.62 5.04 -2.91
CA ILE A 8 -13.22 5.41 -1.54
C ILE A 8 -13.77 6.76 -1.07
N CYS A 9 -14.04 7.75 -1.92
CA CYS A 9 -14.72 8.97 -1.46
C CYS A 9 -15.18 9.83 -2.66
N THR A 10 -16.46 10.15 -2.72
CA THR A 10 -17.08 11.04 -3.74
C THR A 10 -16.69 12.52 -3.60
N THR A 11 -15.63 12.87 -2.88
CA THR A 11 -15.26 14.27 -2.63
C THR A 11 -13.81 14.66 -2.96
N THR A 12 -13.01 13.81 -3.60
CA THR A 12 -11.70 14.26 -4.12
C THR A 12 -11.26 13.50 -5.38
N ILE A 13 -12.10 13.53 -6.41
CA ILE A 13 -11.89 12.85 -7.70
C ILE A 13 -10.58 13.31 -8.36
N ALA A 14 -10.16 14.56 -8.20
CA ALA A 14 -8.95 15.11 -8.83
C ALA A 14 -7.63 14.53 -8.29
N SER A 15 -7.46 14.44 -6.97
CA SER A 15 -6.22 13.93 -6.35
C SER A 15 -6.04 12.44 -6.60
N ALA A 16 -7.14 11.71 -6.61
CA ALA A 16 -7.16 10.28 -6.78
C ALA A 16 -6.93 9.85 -8.25
N VAL A 17 -7.49 10.59 -9.23
CA VAL A 17 -7.18 10.38 -10.66
C VAL A 17 -5.70 10.66 -10.97
N MET A 18 -5.11 11.70 -10.36
CA MET A 18 -3.67 12.00 -10.47
C MET A 18 -2.78 10.89 -9.88
N TRP A 19 -3.19 10.25 -8.77
CA TRP A 19 -2.48 9.08 -8.23
C TRP A 19 -2.53 7.86 -9.15
N LYS A 20 -3.63 7.69 -9.91
CA LYS A 20 -3.72 6.66 -10.94
C LYS A 20 -2.64 6.88 -11.99
N THR A 21 -2.57 8.05 -12.59
CA THR A 21 -1.62 8.33 -13.67
C THR A 21 -0.17 8.17 -13.22
N HIS A 22 0.16 8.60 -12.00
CA HIS A 22 1.54 8.52 -11.48
C HIS A 22 2.00 7.08 -11.17
N ILE A 23 1.12 6.23 -10.61
CA ILE A 23 1.50 4.83 -10.28
C ILE A 23 1.49 3.94 -11.53
N TYR A 24 0.56 4.15 -12.47
CA TYR A 24 0.53 3.39 -13.73
C TYR A 24 1.69 3.75 -14.68
N ALA A 25 2.38 4.87 -14.45
CA ALA A 25 3.58 5.26 -15.19
C ALA A 25 4.84 4.50 -14.76
N VAL A 26 4.79 3.70 -13.70
CA VAL A 26 5.94 2.92 -13.23
C VAL A 26 5.86 1.49 -13.81
N PRO A 27 6.73 1.13 -14.77
CA PRO A 27 6.75 -0.21 -15.31
C PRO A 27 7.01 -1.22 -14.18
N ALA A 28 6.25 -2.31 -14.16
CA ALA A 28 6.42 -3.42 -13.23
C ALA A 28 5.98 -3.15 -11.76
N ILE A 29 5.23 -2.10 -11.45
CA ILE A 29 4.54 -1.98 -10.14
C ILE A 29 3.03 -2.03 -10.34
N ARG A 30 2.34 -2.82 -9.51
CA ARG A 30 0.87 -2.86 -9.50
C ARG A 30 0.34 -1.77 -8.57
N PRO A 31 -0.72 -1.05 -8.97
CA PRO A 31 -1.34 -0.03 -8.13
C PRO A 31 -1.69 -0.59 -6.75
N THR A 32 -1.07 -0.02 -5.72
CA THR A 32 -1.32 -0.38 -4.33
C THR A 32 -1.46 0.92 -3.55
N LEU A 33 -2.52 1.04 -2.76
CA LEU A 33 -2.74 2.15 -1.85
C LEU A 33 -2.40 1.70 -0.43
N VAL A 34 -1.82 2.57 0.40
CA VAL A 34 -1.61 2.26 1.82
C VAL A 34 -2.80 2.77 2.62
N LYS A 35 -3.31 1.95 3.55
CA LYS A 35 -4.47 2.26 4.39
C LYS A 35 -4.34 3.61 5.09
N SER A 36 -3.16 3.93 5.61
CA SER A 36 -2.89 5.22 6.25
C SER A 36 -3.10 6.42 5.32
N GLN A 37 -2.93 6.29 4.01
CA GLN A 37 -3.23 7.37 3.07
C GLN A 37 -4.73 7.72 3.06
N ILE A 38 -5.60 6.72 3.20
CA ILE A 38 -7.06 6.93 3.27
C ILE A 38 -7.43 7.65 4.57
N TYR A 39 -6.80 7.29 5.69
CA TYR A 39 -7.02 7.98 6.97
C TYR A 39 -6.67 9.46 6.92
N THR A 40 -5.75 9.88 6.05
CA THR A 40 -5.46 11.30 5.84
C THR A 40 -6.58 12.02 5.08
N LEU A 41 -7.26 11.33 4.15
CA LEU A 41 -8.26 11.92 3.28
C LEU A 41 -9.66 11.90 3.89
N VAL A 42 -9.92 10.93 4.78
CA VAL A 42 -11.22 10.72 5.42
C VAL A 42 -11.06 10.84 6.92
N ASN A 43 -11.63 11.89 7.50
CA ASN A 43 -11.56 12.20 8.94
C ASN A 43 -12.47 11.29 9.80
N ASN A 44 -12.50 9.99 9.52
CA ASN A 44 -13.23 8.98 10.27
C ASN A 44 -12.65 7.58 10.00
N ARG A 45 -11.72 7.12 10.86
CA ARG A 45 -11.04 5.82 10.70
C ARG A 45 -12.02 4.64 10.75
N THR A 46 -13.02 4.69 11.63
CA THR A 46 -14.05 3.66 11.76
C THR A 46 -14.87 3.50 10.48
N LEU A 47 -15.25 4.61 9.83
CA LEU A 47 -15.97 4.58 8.56
C LEU A 47 -15.09 3.99 7.45
N VAL A 48 -13.80 4.38 7.41
CA VAL A 48 -12.83 3.82 6.47
C VAL A 48 -12.72 2.31 6.65
N ASP A 49 -12.56 1.84 7.88
CA ASP A 49 -12.48 0.41 8.19
C ASP A 49 -13.75 -0.34 7.79
N ALA A 50 -14.92 0.21 8.12
CA ALA A 50 -16.20 -0.36 7.73
C ALA A 50 -16.36 -0.45 6.20
N HIS A 51 -15.91 0.57 5.46
CA HIS A 51 -15.94 0.56 3.99
C HIS A 51 -14.95 -0.43 3.40
N LEU A 52 -13.71 -0.47 3.89
CA LEU A 52 -12.72 -1.45 3.44
C LEU A 52 -13.20 -2.88 3.68
N ASN A 53 -13.81 -3.15 4.84
CA ASN A 53 -14.41 -4.45 5.15
C ASN A 53 -15.57 -4.78 4.18
N LYS A 54 -16.46 -3.84 3.87
CA LYS A 54 -17.52 -4.03 2.86
C LYS A 54 -16.94 -4.36 1.48
N LEU A 55 -15.90 -3.65 1.06
CA LEU A 55 -15.25 -3.86 -0.23
C LEU A 55 -14.51 -5.19 -0.32
N GLN A 56 -13.83 -5.58 0.76
CA GLN A 56 -13.18 -6.88 0.87
C GLN A 56 -14.22 -8.01 0.84
N ASN A 57 -15.33 -7.85 1.58
CA ASN A 57 -16.43 -8.82 1.60
C ASN A 57 -17.14 -8.95 0.26
N ALA A 58 -17.21 -7.87 -0.52
CA ALA A 58 -17.70 -7.88 -1.89
C ALA A 58 -16.65 -8.38 -2.90
N GLY A 59 -15.46 -8.79 -2.46
CA GLY A 59 -14.39 -9.28 -3.32
C GLY A 59 -13.82 -8.24 -4.28
N LYS A 60 -14.01 -6.94 -4.02
CA LYS A 60 -13.57 -5.83 -4.90
C LYS A 60 -12.12 -5.43 -4.68
N ILE A 61 -11.61 -5.66 -3.47
CA ILE A 61 -10.24 -5.33 -3.08
C ILE A 61 -9.57 -6.51 -2.39
N ARG A 62 -8.24 -6.49 -2.39
CA ARG A 62 -7.36 -7.33 -1.57
C ARG A 62 -6.59 -6.46 -0.60
N LEU A 63 -6.58 -6.90 0.66
CA LEU A 63 -5.71 -6.35 1.70
C LEU A 63 -4.41 -7.17 1.70
N LEU A 64 -3.27 -6.49 1.72
CA LEU A 64 -1.94 -7.08 1.67
C LEU A 64 -1.11 -6.54 2.84
N LYS A 65 -0.37 -7.40 3.54
CA LYS A 65 0.52 -6.95 4.62
C LYS A 65 1.77 -6.30 4.02
N LEU A 66 2.09 -5.07 4.42
CA LEU A 66 3.28 -4.35 3.90
C LEU A 66 4.50 -4.46 4.82
N GLU A 67 4.27 -4.45 6.13
CA GLU A 67 5.30 -4.56 7.16
C GLU A 67 4.76 -5.42 8.29
N ASP A 68 5.65 -6.14 8.97
CA ASP A 68 5.28 -6.90 10.15
C ASP A 68 4.92 -5.92 11.28
N GLU A 69 3.85 -6.24 12.00
CA GLU A 69 3.50 -5.70 13.34
C GLU A 69 2.50 -4.55 13.51
N THR A 70 1.99 -3.86 12.47
CA THR A 70 0.86 -2.90 12.68
C THR A 70 -0.27 -3.00 11.66
N ASP A 71 -1.52 -2.77 12.07
CA ASP A 71 -2.70 -2.76 11.18
C ASP A 71 -2.74 -1.53 10.26
N ASP A 72 -1.93 -0.52 10.57
CA ASP A 72 -1.79 0.69 9.76
C ASP A 72 -0.85 0.48 8.55
N SER A 73 -0.08 -0.62 8.52
CA SER A 73 0.79 -1.03 7.40
C SER A 73 0.09 -2.00 6.43
N LEU A 74 -1.19 -1.76 6.13
CA LEU A 74 -1.95 -2.54 5.13
C LEU A 74 -1.95 -1.86 3.77
N GLY A 75 -1.63 -2.64 2.74
CA GLY A 75 -1.78 -2.31 1.35
C GLY A 75 -3.16 -2.72 0.85
N ILE A 76 -3.71 -1.93 -0.06
CA ILE A 76 -5.02 -2.12 -0.67
C ILE A 76 -4.78 -2.18 -2.17
N MET A 77 -5.09 -3.32 -2.76
CA MET A 77 -5.00 -3.56 -4.20
C MET A 77 -6.39 -3.89 -4.72
N LEU A 78 -6.68 -3.50 -5.96
CA LEU A 78 -7.89 -3.98 -6.62
C LEU A 78 -7.83 -5.47 -6.86
N SER A 79 -8.97 -6.15 -6.81
CA SER A 79 -9.01 -7.55 -7.19
C SER A 79 -8.58 -7.76 -8.64
N GLU A 80 -8.92 -6.86 -9.57
CA GLU A 80 -8.44 -6.93 -10.97
C GLU A 80 -6.92 -6.80 -11.09
N ASP A 81 -6.30 -5.83 -10.40
CA ASP A 81 -4.86 -5.63 -10.42
C ASP A 81 -4.13 -6.78 -9.70
N TYR A 82 -4.76 -7.31 -8.64
CA TYR A 82 -4.29 -8.48 -7.92
C TYR A 82 -4.29 -9.69 -8.85
N ILE A 83 -5.39 -10.02 -9.51
CA ILE A 83 -5.47 -11.10 -10.50
C ILE A 83 -4.44 -10.87 -11.62
N ALA A 84 -4.32 -9.65 -12.11
CA ALA A 84 -3.34 -9.28 -13.14
C ALA A 84 -1.89 -9.41 -12.67
N SER A 85 -1.61 -9.46 -11.37
CA SER A 85 -0.27 -9.73 -10.82
C SER A 85 0.14 -11.21 -10.98
N PHE A 86 -0.80 -12.11 -11.28
CA PHE A 86 -0.57 -13.54 -11.50
C PHE A 86 -0.69 -13.97 -12.98
N LYS A 87 -0.93 -13.04 -13.92
CA LYS A 87 -1.13 -13.38 -15.35
C LYS A 87 0.01 -14.20 -15.95
N ASP A 88 1.25 -13.93 -15.55
CA ASP A 88 2.43 -14.66 -16.02
C ASP A 88 2.64 -16.01 -15.29
N ILE A 89 1.71 -16.37 -14.39
CA ILE A 89 1.78 -17.54 -13.52
C ILE A 89 0.51 -18.40 -13.72
N GLU A 90 0.31 -18.86 -14.96
CA GLU A 90 -0.93 -19.47 -15.49
C GLU A 90 -1.55 -20.59 -14.62
N LYS A 91 -0.74 -21.33 -13.85
CA LYS A 91 -1.22 -22.44 -13.00
C LYS A 91 -1.77 -22.05 -11.64
N PHE A 92 -1.64 -20.79 -11.20
CA PHE A 92 -1.90 -20.43 -9.79
C PHE A 92 -3.12 -19.54 -9.56
N THR A 93 -3.69 -18.99 -10.64
CA THR A 93 -4.80 -18.03 -10.59
C THR A 93 -6.07 -18.63 -9.98
N SER A 94 -6.43 -19.89 -10.26
CA SER A 94 -7.69 -20.45 -9.75
C SER A 94 -7.67 -20.73 -8.25
N ILE A 95 -6.51 -21.02 -7.66
CA ILE A 95 -6.44 -21.50 -6.28
C ILE A 95 -6.21 -20.36 -5.28
N VAL A 96 -5.36 -19.38 -5.60
CA VAL A 96 -5.12 -18.19 -4.75
C VAL A 96 -6.36 -17.28 -4.69
N LEU A 97 -7.25 -17.34 -5.69
CA LEU A 97 -8.45 -16.51 -5.74
C LEU A 97 -9.63 -17.05 -4.90
N THR A 98 -9.57 -18.30 -4.44
CA THR A 98 -10.66 -18.95 -3.70
C THR A 98 -10.74 -18.48 -2.25
N GLU A 99 -9.62 -18.24 -1.58
CA GLU A 99 -9.59 -17.64 -0.23
C GLU A 99 -9.56 -16.12 -0.32
N GLN A 100 -10.74 -15.52 -0.50
CA GLN A 100 -10.86 -14.08 -0.77
C GLN A 100 -10.55 -13.15 0.42
N ARG A 101 -10.35 -13.71 1.62
CA ARG A 101 -10.32 -12.94 2.88
C ARG A 101 -9.07 -13.11 3.72
N ALA A 102 -8.33 -14.19 3.54
CA ALA A 102 -7.25 -14.55 4.45
C ALA A 102 -6.03 -13.64 4.22
N LEU A 103 -5.66 -12.86 5.23
CA LEU A 103 -4.35 -12.21 5.25
C LEU A 103 -3.24 -13.24 5.44
N CYS A 104 -3.51 -14.31 6.19
CA CYS A 104 -2.59 -15.41 6.44
C CYS A 104 -3.24 -16.78 6.23
N VAL A 105 -2.45 -17.77 5.84
CA VAL A 105 -2.85 -19.16 5.65
C VAL A 105 -1.82 -20.09 6.27
N ASN A 106 -2.29 -21.11 6.99
CA ASN A 106 -1.41 -22.10 7.64
C ASN A 106 -1.15 -23.31 6.72
N LYS A 107 -0.14 -24.11 7.07
CA LYS A 107 0.30 -25.27 6.28
C LYS A 107 -0.80 -26.31 6.13
N SER A 108 -1.54 -26.61 7.20
CA SER A 108 -2.60 -27.61 7.17
C SER A 108 -3.75 -27.20 6.24
N THR A 109 -4.07 -25.92 6.12
CA THR A 109 -5.03 -25.40 5.14
C THR A 109 -4.47 -25.48 3.72
N LEU A 110 -3.22 -25.05 3.49
CA LEU A 110 -2.61 -25.12 2.16
C LEU A 110 -2.51 -26.56 1.64
N LEU A 111 -2.13 -27.51 2.50
CA LEU A 111 -1.98 -28.92 2.13
C LEU A 111 -3.30 -29.61 1.75
N LYS A 112 -4.47 -28.99 2.00
CA LYS A 112 -5.76 -29.49 1.47
C LYS A 112 -5.89 -29.30 -0.04
N THR A 113 -5.10 -28.39 -0.62
CA THR A 113 -5.25 -28.00 -2.03
C THR A 113 -3.93 -28.00 -2.80
N PHE A 114 -2.79 -27.87 -2.12
CA PHE A 114 -1.47 -27.77 -2.73
C PHE A 114 -0.48 -28.78 -2.12
N SER A 115 0.41 -29.32 -2.95
CA SER A 115 1.57 -30.08 -2.48
C SER A 115 2.66 -29.16 -1.91
N ASP A 116 3.59 -29.70 -1.10
CA ASP A 116 4.74 -28.94 -0.59
C ASP A 116 5.58 -28.27 -1.71
N ALA A 117 5.72 -28.95 -2.86
CA ALA A 117 6.41 -28.39 -4.03
C ALA A 117 5.66 -27.16 -4.60
N GLN A 118 4.34 -27.24 -4.69
CA GLN A 118 3.50 -26.12 -5.15
C GLN A 118 3.51 -24.96 -4.14
N ILE A 119 3.50 -25.25 -2.84
CA ILE A 119 3.66 -24.23 -1.79
C ILE A 119 5.01 -23.53 -1.92
N THR A 120 6.07 -24.29 -2.20
CA THR A 120 7.41 -23.73 -2.44
C THR A 120 7.41 -22.78 -3.65
N THR A 121 6.74 -23.15 -4.75
CA THR A 121 6.58 -22.28 -5.92
C THR A 121 5.75 -21.02 -5.61
N LEU A 122 4.72 -21.12 -4.77
CA LEU A 122 3.94 -19.96 -4.30
C LEU A 122 4.80 -18.98 -3.49
N VAL A 123 5.71 -19.50 -2.66
CA VAL A 123 6.66 -18.67 -1.91
C VAL A 123 7.66 -18.02 -2.86
N GLN A 124 8.26 -18.79 -3.78
CA GLN A 124 9.24 -18.29 -4.74
C GLN A 124 8.66 -17.24 -5.70
N SER A 125 7.40 -17.37 -6.07
CA SER A 125 6.71 -16.40 -6.91
C SER A 125 6.26 -15.14 -6.15
N GLY A 126 6.35 -15.11 -4.81
CA GLY A 126 5.88 -14.01 -3.98
C GLY A 126 4.36 -13.95 -3.76
N ALA A 127 3.64 -15.00 -4.17
CA ALA A 127 2.22 -15.20 -3.88
C ALA A 127 1.98 -15.48 -2.38
N LEU A 128 2.95 -16.14 -1.74
CA LEU A 128 3.02 -16.32 -0.29
C LEU A 128 4.32 -15.71 0.24
N THR A 129 4.27 -15.11 1.43
CA THR A 129 5.48 -14.69 2.15
C THR A 129 5.52 -15.35 3.52
N ALA A 130 6.68 -15.88 3.91
CA ALA A 130 6.82 -16.58 5.18
C ALA A 130 6.57 -15.62 6.35
N ARG A 131 5.69 -16.00 7.28
CA ARG A 131 5.47 -15.29 8.55
C ARG A 131 6.20 -16.02 9.68
N THR A 132 5.94 -17.32 9.80
CA THR A 132 6.54 -18.21 10.80
C THR A 132 6.50 -19.64 10.26
N SER A 133 7.18 -20.60 10.91
CA SER A 133 7.14 -22.00 10.49
C SER A 133 5.70 -22.49 10.30
N GLY A 134 5.36 -22.91 9.08
CA GLY A 134 4.04 -23.40 8.73
C GLY A 134 2.93 -22.35 8.63
N LEU A 135 3.27 -21.05 8.58
CA LEU A 135 2.32 -19.94 8.45
C LEU A 135 2.84 -18.90 7.46
N TRP A 136 2.01 -18.57 6.46
CA TRP A 136 2.34 -17.61 5.42
C TRP A 136 1.35 -16.46 5.37
N TRP A 137 1.82 -15.28 5.00
CA TRP A 137 0.96 -14.20 4.52
C TRP A 137 0.56 -14.46 3.06
N VAL A 138 -0.70 -14.19 2.73
CA VAL A 138 -1.16 -14.13 1.34
C VAL A 138 -0.73 -12.79 0.75
N SER A 139 0.02 -12.83 -0.34
CA SER A 139 0.72 -11.70 -0.94
C SER A 139 0.40 -11.60 -2.45
N SER A 140 1.08 -10.69 -3.14
CA SER A 140 1.10 -10.55 -4.60
C SER A 140 2.55 -10.69 -5.11
N PRO A 141 2.78 -11.39 -6.25
CA PRO A 141 4.10 -11.55 -6.88
C PRO A 141 4.86 -10.25 -7.14
N CYS A 142 4.16 -9.13 -7.30
CA CYS A 142 4.75 -7.83 -7.57
C CYS A 142 4.93 -6.97 -6.31
N LEU A 143 4.46 -7.44 -5.13
CA LEU A 143 4.43 -6.64 -3.91
C LEU A 143 5.83 -6.25 -3.43
N GLY A 144 6.83 -7.11 -3.61
CA GLY A 144 8.22 -6.80 -3.22
C GLY A 144 8.80 -5.55 -3.93
N ARG A 145 8.48 -5.36 -5.22
CA ARG A 145 8.89 -4.17 -5.99
C ARG A 145 8.21 -2.91 -5.44
N PHE A 146 6.92 -3.00 -5.17
CA PHE A 146 6.16 -1.93 -4.52
C PHE A 146 6.76 -1.58 -3.15
N LEU A 147 7.01 -2.57 -2.28
CA LEU A 147 7.56 -2.37 -0.94
C LEU A 147 8.92 -1.69 -0.98
N LYS A 148 9.79 -2.08 -1.92
CA LYS A 148 11.09 -1.43 -2.10
C LYS A 148 10.94 0.05 -2.48
N ALA A 149 10.06 0.38 -3.42
CA ALA A 149 9.78 1.76 -3.81
C ALA A 149 9.17 2.55 -2.64
N TYR A 150 8.20 1.96 -1.94
CA TYR A 150 7.53 2.55 -0.79
C TYR A 150 8.52 2.89 0.32
N ARG A 151 9.32 1.92 0.77
CA ARG A 151 10.33 2.11 1.84
C ARG A 151 11.40 3.11 1.45
N THR A 152 11.86 3.09 0.20
CA THR A 152 12.84 4.07 -0.31
C THR A 152 12.31 5.50 -0.16
N GLY A 153 11.09 5.77 -0.60
CA GLY A 153 10.52 7.11 -0.51
C GLY A 153 10.12 7.52 0.91
N GLN A 154 9.63 6.60 1.75
CA GLN A 154 9.37 6.86 3.18
C GLN A 154 10.67 7.32 3.88
N ARG A 155 11.77 6.57 3.69
CA ARG A 155 13.08 6.92 4.24
C ARG A 155 13.59 8.26 3.70
N ALA A 156 13.46 8.50 2.40
CA ALA A 156 13.92 9.74 1.77
C ALA A 156 13.17 10.96 2.32
N LEU A 157 11.84 10.89 2.43
CA LEU A 157 11.02 11.98 2.97
C LEU A 157 11.38 12.28 4.43
N LEU A 158 11.47 11.26 5.29
CA LEU A 158 11.85 11.45 6.67
C LEU A 158 13.29 11.97 6.82
N ALA A 159 14.22 11.51 5.99
CA ALA A 159 15.59 12.02 5.98
C ALA A 159 15.64 13.50 5.58
N MET A 160 14.84 13.90 4.57
CA MET A 160 14.73 15.30 4.13
C MET A 160 14.24 16.19 5.28
N LEU A 161 13.19 15.79 5.98
CA LEU A 161 12.63 16.53 7.11
C LEU A 161 13.62 16.59 8.28
N ARG A 162 14.23 15.46 8.67
CA ARG A 162 15.18 15.41 9.80
C ARG A 162 16.42 16.30 9.62
N ARG A 163 16.80 16.63 8.38
CA ARG A 163 17.89 17.57 8.09
C ARG A 163 17.52 19.04 8.33
N GLN A 164 16.23 19.37 8.40
CA GLN A 164 15.80 20.74 8.68
C GLN A 164 15.94 21.04 10.17
N ARG A 165 16.31 22.28 10.53
CA ARG A 165 16.52 22.73 11.91
C ARG A 165 15.34 22.37 12.84
N PHE A 166 14.12 22.53 12.34
CA PHE A 166 12.89 22.28 13.10
C PHE A 166 12.17 20.99 12.68
N LYS A 167 12.82 20.13 11.89
CA LYS A 167 12.26 18.88 11.38
C LYS A 167 10.93 19.06 10.64
N GLU A 168 10.82 20.17 9.93
CA GLU A 168 9.63 20.60 9.20
C GLU A 168 10.02 21.27 7.88
N LEU A 169 9.11 21.23 6.91
CA LEU A 169 9.29 21.87 5.61
C LEU A 169 7.92 22.20 4.99
N LEU A 170 7.83 23.29 4.23
CA LEU A 170 6.61 23.61 3.47
C LEU A 170 6.34 22.50 2.44
N LEU A 171 5.06 22.16 2.25
CA LEU A 171 4.67 21.14 1.27
C LEU A 171 5.11 21.50 -0.15
N SER A 172 5.06 22.79 -0.49
CA SER A 172 5.54 23.33 -1.77
C SER A 172 7.05 23.15 -1.95
N ASP A 173 7.84 23.18 -0.88
CA ASP A 173 9.29 22.97 -0.95
C ASP A 173 9.65 21.48 -0.96
N ILE A 174 8.85 20.62 -0.32
CA ILE A 174 8.96 19.15 -0.49
C ILE A 174 8.76 18.78 -1.96
N ALA A 175 7.76 19.38 -2.61
CA ALA A 175 7.45 19.12 -4.02
C ALA A 175 8.62 19.43 -4.96
N LYS A 176 9.41 20.47 -4.66
CA LYS A 176 10.55 20.92 -5.48
C LYS A 176 11.82 20.09 -5.30
N ARG A 177 12.00 19.42 -4.15
CA ARG A 177 13.30 18.81 -3.79
C ARG A 177 13.52 17.41 -4.36
N GLU A 178 12.47 16.77 -4.90
CA GLU A 178 12.43 15.36 -5.30
C GLU A 178 12.89 14.39 -4.19
N LEU A 179 12.34 13.18 -4.13
CA LEU A 179 12.73 12.19 -3.11
C LEU A 179 13.95 11.34 -3.54
N GLY A 180 14.56 11.64 -4.68
CA GLY A 180 15.71 10.94 -5.24
C GLY A 180 15.37 9.63 -5.97
N LYS A 181 16.41 8.98 -6.50
CA LYS A 181 16.28 7.75 -7.31
C LYS A 181 15.62 6.63 -6.49
N GLY A 182 14.59 6.01 -7.07
CA GLY A 182 13.87 4.87 -6.46
C GLY A 182 12.64 5.24 -5.63
N ALA A 183 12.44 6.52 -5.28
CA ALA A 183 11.22 7.01 -4.64
C ALA A 183 10.13 7.35 -5.68
N ILE A 184 9.83 6.37 -6.53
CA ILE A 184 9.05 6.55 -7.77
C ILE A 184 7.54 6.74 -7.56
N LEU A 185 7.04 6.56 -6.33
CA LEU A 185 5.62 6.76 -6.00
C LEU A 185 5.23 8.25 -5.85
N GLY A 186 6.21 9.15 -5.85
CA GLY A 186 6.00 10.60 -5.75
C GLY A 186 5.85 11.09 -4.30
N TYR A 187 6.21 12.35 -4.05
CA TYR A 187 6.31 12.88 -2.69
C TYR A 187 4.98 12.84 -1.92
N MET A 188 3.86 13.17 -2.58
CA MET A 188 2.53 13.16 -1.96
C MET A 188 2.13 11.79 -1.45
N TYR A 189 2.55 10.72 -2.14
CA TYR A 189 2.25 9.35 -1.71
C TYR A 189 2.78 9.11 -0.29
N HIS A 190 4.02 9.51 -0.04
CA HIS A 190 4.68 9.32 1.24
C HIS A 190 4.19 10.30 2.31
N VAL A 191 3.94 11.56 1.95
CA VAL A 191 3.38 12.56 2.88
C VAL A 191 2.04 12.08 3.43
N LEU A 192 1.11 11.67 2.56
CA LEU A 192 -0.21 11.20 2.99
C LEU A 192 -0.14 9.95 3.85
N ALA A 193 0.76 9.01 3.53
CA ALA A 193 0.90 7.81 4.32
C ALA A 193 1.38 8.11 5.74
N HIS A 194 2.29 9.07 5.89
CA HIS A 194 2.80 9.48 7.20
C HIS A 194 1.85 10.38 8.00
N LEU A 195 1.08 11.24 7.33
CA LEU A 195 0.05 12.04 8.00
C LEU A 195 -0.99 11.13 8.65
N GLY A 196 -1.44 10.10 7.93
CA GLY A 196 -2.48 9.20 8.42
C GLY A 196 -1.98 8.13 9.37
N SER A 197 -0.68 7.81 9.34
CA SER A 197 -0.03 7.02 10.41
C SER A 197 0.30 7.86 11.65
N GLY A 198 0.14 9.20 11.57
CA GLY A 198 0.43 10.13 12.66
C GLY A 198 1.92 10.41 12.88
N THR A 199 2.82 9.93 12.02
CA THR A 199 4.26 10.21 12.09
C THR A 199 4.59 11.65 11.67
N LEU A 200 3.79 12.21 10.78
CA LEU A 200 3.85 13.61 10.37
C LEU A 200 2.56 14.32 10.78
N VAL A 201 2.64 15.64 10.97
CA VAL A 201 1.49 16.53 11.11
C VAL A 201 1.57 17.64 10.06
N SER A 202 0.40 18.12 9.64
CA SER A 202 0.28 19.27 8.75
C SER A 202 -0.20 20.48 9.56
N VAL A 203 0.55 21.57 9.52
CA VAL A 203 0.23 22.82 10.22
C VAL A 203 -0.07 23.89 9.17
N PRO A 204 -1.26 24.52 9.17
CA PRO A 204 -1.56 25.61 8.26
C PRO A 204 -0.69 26.83 8.59
N THR A 205 -0.14 27.48 7.56
CA THR A 205 0.62 28.73 7.67
C THR A 205 0.21 29.70 6.57
N ALA A 206 0.61 30.96 6.67
CA ALA A 206 0.35 31.97 5.63
C ALA A 206 0.94 31.58 4.26
N SER A 207 2.03 30.80 4.24
CA SER A 207 2.71 30.34 3.01
C SER A 207 2.23 28.95 2.54
N GLY A 208 1.15 28.44 3.12
CA GLY A 208 0.59 27.12 2.84
C GLY A 208 0.93 26.07 3.92
N PRO A 209 0.61 24.79 3.66
CA PRO A 209 0.79 23.72 4.65
C PRO A 209 2.25 23.44 4.97
N LEU A 210 2.60 23.44 6.25
CA LEU A 210 3.89 23.05 6.78
C LEU A 210 3.82 21.61 7.28
N ILE A 211 4.67 20.75 6.75
CA ILE A 211 4.75 19.34 7.12
C ILE A 211 5.84 19.17 8.17
N ARG A 212 5.48 18.67 9.35
CA ARG A 212 6.37 18.55 10.51
C ARG A 212 6.42 17.11 11.03
N LEU A 213 7.60 16.67 11.45
CA LEU A 213 7.76 15.42 12.19
C LEU A 213 7.07 15.51 13.55
N ARG A 214 6.14 14.59 13.83
CA ARG A 214 5.54 14.50 15.18
C ARG A 214 6.63 14.02 16.14
N MET A 215 7.06 14.91 17.04
CA MET A 215 7.96 14.54 18.12
C MET A 215 7.10 13.82 19.17
N GLY A 216 7.52 12.61 19.54
CA GLY A 216 6.96 11.89 20.68
C GLY A 216 7.33 12.56 21.99
#